data_AF-A0A0C9TPZ1-F1
#
_entry.id   AF-A0A0C9TPZ1-F1
#
_cell.length_a   1.000
_cell.length_b   1.000
_cell.length_c   1.000
_cell.angle_alpha   90.00
_cell.angle_beta   90.00
_cell.angle_gamma   90.00
#
_symmetry.space_group_name_H-M   'P 1'
#
loop_
_entity.id
_entity.type
_entity.pdbx_description
1 polymer ?
#
loop_
_entity_poly.entity_id
_entity_poly.type
_entity_poly.pdbx_seq_one_letter_code
_entity_poly.pdbx_strand_id
1 'polypeptide(L)'
;MERHITTELDSRRWLRILEPKLKKEILSALLARADGMFRWVQCQIDTLAKCPSAGEIRTALKSLPSGLDETYERILRTIDGHGSQRTLVQRVLVWLVAALQPLYLSDIMAALKIDLEKRTLDDDIVPTHKIVLLDACGSLVTHYVETDIIFLSHFSVKEYLTGELIRAQLPQYYIGSEEYAHEQLARLCICYMSLVGPLWESV
;
A
#
# COMPACT_ATOMS: atom_id res chain seq x y z
N MET A 1 7.22 22.30 -6.46
CA MET A 1 6.84 21.07 -7.18
C MET A 1 7.96 20.55 -8.08
N GLU A 2 8.49 21.36 -9.01
CA GLU A 2 9.55 20.93 -9.95
C GLU A 2 10.76 20.27 -9.25
N ARG A 3 11.37 20.96 -8.28
CA ARG A 3 12.49 20.43 -7.50
C ARG A 3 12.18 19.09 -6.83
N HIS A 4 10.95 18.89 -6.35
CA HIS A 4 10.52 17.63 -5.75
C HIS A 4 10.47 16.51 -6.78
N ILE A 5 9.85 16.73 -7.95
CA ILE A 5 9.80 15.74 -9.03
C ILE A 5 11.23 15.35 -9.46
N THR A 6 12.12 16.32 -9.64
CA THR A 6 13.52 16.03 -10.00
C THR A 6 14.20 15.18 -8.94
N THR A 7 14.02 15.52 -7.66
CA THR A 7 14.59 14.78 -6.53
C THR A 7 14.07 13.34 -6.47
N GLU A 8 12.78 13.13 -6.68
CA GLU A 8 12.16 11.80 -6.72
C GLU A 8 12.60 10.97 -7.94
N LEU A 9 12.79 11.60 -9.12
CA LEU A 9 13.34 10.89 -10.28
C LEU A 9 14.78 10.42 -10.06
N ASP A 10 15.58 11.23 -9.38
CA ASP A 10 16.99 10.91 -9.11
C ASP A 10 17.16 9.94 -7.92
N SER A 11 16.17 9.82 -7.04
CA SER A 11 16.17 8.87 -5.92
C SER A 11 15.97 7.42 -6.38
N ARG A 12 15.31 7.20 -7.52
CA ARG A 12 15.01 5.85 -8.03
C ARG A 12 16.13 5.30 -8.91
N ARG A 13 16.54 4.05 -8.62
CA ARG A 13 17.76 3.41 -9.14
C ARG A 13 17.99 3.56 -10.64
N TRP A 14 16.97 3.32 -11.46
CA TRP A 14 17.11 3.35 -12.92
C TRP A 14 16.44 4.58 -13.57
N LEU A 15 15.50 5.26 -12.90
CA LEU A 15 14.97 6.52 -13.40
C LEU A 15 16.05 7.61 -13.44
N ARG A 16 17.02 7.56 -12.51
CA ARG A 16 18.15 8.51 -12.48
C ARG A 16 19.06 8.43 -13.71
N ILE A 17 19.11 7.28 -14.41
CA ILE A 17 19.97 7.08 -15.59
C ILE A 17 19.21 7.28 -16.92
N LEU A 18 17.94 7.67 -16.87
CA LEU A 18 17.17 7.97 -18.07
C LEU A 18 17.80 9.11 -18.87
N GLU A 19 17.66 9.04 -20.19
CA GLU A 19 18.05 10.12 -21.09
C GLU A 19 17.43 11.45 -20.65
N PRO A 20 18.20 12.56 -20.69
CA PRO A 20 17.72 13.87 -20.25
C PRO A 20 16.41 14.30 -20.90
N LYS A 21 16.21 13.92 -22.18
CA LYS A 21 14.98 14.19 -22.93
C LYS A 21 13.77 13.50 -22.28
N LEU A 22 13.89 12.23 -21.92
CA LEU A 22 12.79 11.48 -21.31
C LEU A 22 12.50 11.98 -19.88
N LYS A 23 13.54 12.34 -19.10
CA LYS A 23 13.33 12.99 -17.79
C LYS A 23 12.54 14.28 -17.92
N LYS A 24 12.83 15.09 -18.94
CA LYS A 24 12.10 16.34 -19.23
C LYS A 24 10.65 16.07 -19.65
N GLU A 25 10.39 15.02 -20.44
CA GLU A 25 9.03 14.58 -20.78
C GLU A 25 8.23 14.21 -19.51
N ILE A 26 8.82 13.41 -18.62
CA ILE A 26 8.19 13.02 -17.34
C ILE A 26 7.92 14.26 -16.48
N LEU A 27 8.94 15.11 -16.29
CA LEU A 27 8.83 16.31 -15.48
C LEU A 27 7.70 17.23 -15.96
N SER A 28 7.64 17.48 -17.28
CA SER A 28 6.61 18.33 -17.88
C SER A 28 5.21 17.75 -17.69
N ALA A 29 5.05 16.44 -17.88
CA ALA A 29 3.75 15.78 -17.75
C ALA A 29 3.24 15.78 -16.30
N LEU A 30 4.13 15.50 -15.33
CA LEU A 30 3.78 15.53 -13.91
C LEU A 30 3.51 16.95 -13.41
N LEU A 31 4.32 17.94 -13.80
CA LEU A 31 4.08 19.34 -13.41
C LEU A 31 2.73 19.87 -13.89
N ALA A 32 2.32 19.50 -15.10
CA ALA A 32 1.05 19.96 -15.68
C ALA A 32 -0.20 19.42 -14.96
N ARG A 33 -0.09 18.30 -14.22
CA ARG A 33 -1.22 17.62 -13.59
C ARG A 33 -1.12 17.48 -12.07
N ALA A 34 0.04 17.76 -11.48
CA ALA A 34 0.25 17.54 -10.05
C ALA A 34 -0.69 18.36 -9.19
N ASP A 35 -1.07 19.56 -9.62
CA ASP A 35 -1.97 20.48 -8.89
C ASP A 35 -1.65 20.58 -7.38
N GLY A 36 -0.36 20.70 -7.06
CA GLY A 36 0.13 20.77 -5.67
C GLY A 36 0.17 19.44 -4.91
N MET A 37 -0.33 18.33 -5.47
CA MET A 37 -0.39 17.01 -4.83
C MET A 37 0.95 16.26 -4.91
N PHE A 38 1.81 16.45 -3.91
CA PHE A 38 3.08 15.71 -3.78
C PHE A 38 2.87 14.19 -3.74
N ARG A 39 1.86 13.74 -3.01
CA ARG A 39 1.55 12.31 -2.89
C ARG A 39 1.18 11.68 -4.24
N TRP A 40 0.43 12.42 -5.06
CA TRP A 40 0.06 11.98 -6.40
C TRP A 40 1.31 11.80 -7.26
N VAL A 41 2.24 12.77 -7.22
CA VAL A 41 3.53 12.71 -7.92
C VAL A 41 4.32 11.47 -7.52
N GLN A 42 4.44 11.18 -6.22
CA GLN A 42 5.14 9.99 -5.73
C GLN A 42 4.54 8.70 -6.29
N CYS A 43 3.21 8.55 -6.26
CA CYS A 43 2.54 7.37 -6.83
C CYS A 43 2.79 7.24 -8.35
N GLN A 44 2.81 8.36 -9.09
CA GLN A 44 3.10 8.31 -10.52
C GLN A 44 4.55 7.90 -10.77
N ILE A 45 5.51 8.42 -9.99
CA ILE A 45 6.93 8.04 -10.11
C ILE A 45 7.13 6.57 -9.73
N ASP A 46 6.45 6.06 -8.70
CA ASP A 46 6.43 4.64 -8.35
C ASP A 46 5.95 3.77 -9.53
N THR A 47 4.89 4.22 -10.21
CA THR A 47 4.34 3.53 -11.38
C THR A 47 5.32 3.56 -12.54
N LEU A 48 5.90 4.72 -12.85
CA LEU A 48 6.89 4.87 -13.92
C LEU A 48 8.16 4.07 -13.66
N ALA A 49 8.56 3.92 -12.39
CA ALA A 49 9.71 3.09 -11.99
C ALA A 49 9.49 1.58 -12.26
N LYS A 50 8.26 1.15 -12.55
CA LYS A 50 7.94 -0.24 -12.94
C LYS A 50 7.92 -0.45 -14.46
N CYS A 51 7.94 0.62 -15.25
CA CYS A 51 7.95 0.52 -16.71
C CYS A 51 9.34 0.07 -17.22
N PRO A 52 9.50 -1.07 -17.91
CA PRO A 52 10.79 -1.56 -18.38
C PRO A 52 11.34 -0.78 -19.59
N SER A 53 10.55 0.09 -20.24
CA SER A 53 10.95 0.80 -21.45
C SER A 53 10.46 2.24 -21.50
N ALA A 54 11.17 3.07 -22.29
CA ALA A 54 10.73 4.44 -22.59
C ALA A 54 9.38 4.50 -23.30
N GLY A 55 9.04 3.47 -24.10
CA GLY A 55 7.73 3.35 -24.73
C GLY A 55 6.61 3.20 -23.70
N GLU A 56 6.82 2.34 -22.70
CA GLU A 56 5.85 2.15 -21.62
C GLU A 56 5.74 3.37 -20.70
N ILE A 57 6.85 4.05 -20.40
CA ILE A 57 6.82 5.35 -19.71
C ILE A 57 5.90 6.31 -20.46
N ARG A 58 6.11 6.51 -21.77
CA ARG A 58 5.30 7.45 -22.56
C ARG A 58 3.83 7.04 -22.62
N THR A 59 3.54 5.75 -22.65
CA THR A 59 2.17 5.24 -22.57
C THR A 59 1.54 5.56 -21.23
N ALA A 60 2.24 5.34 -20.12
CA ALA A 60 1.78 5.69 -18.78
C ALA A 60 1.57 7.21 -18.61
N LEU A 61 2.45 8.04 -19.19
CA LEU A 61 2.31 9.50 -19.18
C LEU A 61 1.05 9.98 -19.93
N LYS A 62 0.57 9.24 -20.93
CA LYS A 62 -0.68 9.58 -21.65
C LYS A 62 -1.92 9.26 -20.84
N SER A 63 -1.84 8.30 -19.92
CA SER A 63 -2.96 7.82 -19.14
C SER A 63 -2.89 8.27 -17.68
N LEU A 64 -2.17 9.33 -17.31
CA LEU A 64 -2.05 9.78 -15.91
C LEU A 64 -3.42 10.00 -15.24
N PRO A 65 -3.61 9.56 -13.97
CA PRO A 65 -4.83 9.77 -13.23
C PRO A 65 -5.05 11.24 -12.90
N SER A 66 -6.32 11.63 -12.76
CA SER A 66 -6.77 13.00 -12.47
C SER A 66 -6.44 13.47 -11.05
N GLY A 67 -6.32 12.55 -10.09
CA GLY A 67 -6.04 12.87 -8.70
C GLY A 67 -5.75 11.64 -7.85
N LEU A 68 -5.72 11.82 -6.53
CA LEU A 68 -5.38 10.74 -5.59
C LEU A 68 -6.41 9.61 -5.58
N ASP A 69 -7.69 9.92 -5.67
CA ASP A 69 -8.76 8.92 -5.69
C ASP A 69 -8.59 7.92 -6.84
N GLU A 70 -8.48 8.42 -8.08
CA GLU A 70 -8.25 7.59 -9.26
C GLU A 70 -6.88 6.87 -9.19
N THR A 71 -5.89 7.50 -8.55
CA THR A 71 -4.58 6.87 -8.32
C THR A 71 -4.70 5.64 -7.43
N TYR A 72 -5.40 5.75 -6.29
CA TYR A 72 -5.61 4.64 -5.36
C TYR A 72 -6.51 3.57 -5.97
N GLU A 73 -7.57 3.96 -6.69
CA GLU A 73 -8.43 3.04 -7.43
C GLU A 73 -7.59 2.16 -8.37
N ARG A 74 -6.71 2.76 -9.17
CA ARG A 74 -5.85 2.03 -10.13
C ARG A 74 -4.85 1.10 -9.46
N ILE A 75 -4.26 1.52 -8.34
CA ILE A 75 -3.35 0.66 -7.55
C ILE A 75 -4.10 -0.57 -7.05
N LEU A 76 -5.28 -0.39 -6.45
CA LEU A 76 -6.11 -1.48 -5.94
C LEU A 76 -6.63 -2.39 -7.06
N ARG A 77 -7.01 -1.84 -8.23
CA ARG A 77 -7.40 -2.65 -9.40
C ARG A 77 -6.24 -3.48 -9.96
N THR A 78 -5.02 -2.97 -9.88
CA THR A 78 -3.83 -3.73 -10.26
C THR A 78 -3.62 -4.91 -9.31
N ILE A 79 -3.80 -4.69 -8.00
CA ILE A 79 -3.75 -5.75 -6.98
C ILE A 79 -4.84 -6.81 -7.24
N ASP A 80 -6.06 -6.40 -7.63
CA ASP A 80 -7.14 -7.34 -7.98
C ASP A 80 -6.79 -8.23 -9.18
N GLY A 81 -6.01 -7.73 -10.14
CA GLY A 81 -5.47 -8.54 -11.24
C GLY A 81 -4.53 -9.66 -10.77
N HIS A 82 -3.97 -9.53 -9.57
CA HIS A 82 -3.12 -10.51 -8.91
C HIS A 82 -3.91 -11.22 -7.80
N GLY A 83 -4.83 -12.12 -8.17
CA GLY A 83 -5.85 -12.67 -7.27
C GLY A 83 -5.37 -13.20 -5.90
N SER A 84 -4.15 -13.73 -5.78
CA SER A 84 -3.57 -14.16 -4.50
C SER A 84 -3.13 -13.00 -3.59
N GLN A 85 -2.80 -11.83 -4.14
CA GLN A 85 -2.36 -10.65 -3.39
C GLN A 85 -3.52 -9.86 -2.80
N ARG A 86 -4.71 -9.93 -3.40
CA ARG A 86 -5.88 -9.17 -2.95
C ARG A 86 -6.18 -9.39 -1.46
N THR A 87 -6.45 -10.63 -1.05
CA THR A 87 -6.83 -10.94 0.33
C THR A 87 -5.75 -10.51 1.32
N LEU A 88 -4.48 -10.69 0.93
CA LEU A 88 -3.33 -10.28 1.72
C LEU A 88 -3.30 -8.76 1.95
N VAL A 89 -3.38 -7.98 0.86
CA VAL A 89 -3.33 -6.52 0.95
C VAL A 89 -4.52 -5.98 1.72
N GLN A 90 -5.72 -6.52 1.51
CA GLN A 90 -6.92 -6.14 2.26
C GLN A 90 -6.72 -6.28 3.76
N ARG A 91 -6.20 -7.42 4.22
CA ARG A 91 -5.94 -7.66 5.64
C ARG A 91 -4.94 -6.66 6.20
N VAL A 92 -3.84 -6.39 5.49
CA VAL A 92 -2.85 -5.40 5.93
C VAL A 92 -3.45 -4.00 6.01
N LEU A 93 -4.22 -3.58 5.01
CA LEU A 93 -4.84 -2.25 5.03
C LEU A 93 -5.82 -2.09 6.20
N VAL A 94 -6.59 -3.13 6.56
CA VAL A 94 -7.45 -3.12 7.75
C VAL A 94 -6.63 -2.87 9.01
N TRP A 95 -5.53 -3.60 9.20
CA TRP A 95 -4.64 -3.39 10.35
C TRP A 95 -4.09 -1.96 10.38
N LEU A 96 -3.60 -1.44 9.26
CA LEU A 96 -2.97 -0.12 9.21
C LEU A 96 -3.96 1.04 9.36
N VAL A 97 -5.23 0.86 8.97
CA VAL A 97 -6.29 1.87 9.16
C VAL A 97 -6.78 1.90 10.62
N ALA A 98 -6.94 0.72 11.23
CA ALA A 98 -7.48 0.55 12.58
C ALA A 98 -6.43 0.68 13.69
N ALA A 99 -5.14 0.63 13.37
CA ALA A 99 -4.10 0.68 14.39
C ALA A 99 -4.08 2.02 15.11
N LEU A 100 -4.16 1.97 16.44
CA LEU A 100 -4.05 3.15 17.30
C LEU A 100 -2.60 3.59 17.52
N GLN A 101 -1.63 2.74 17.17
CA GLN A 101 -0.20 2.96 17.34
C GLN A 101 0.55 2.41 16.12
N PRO A 102 1.79 2.88 15.85
CA PRO A 102 2.61 2.30 14.79
C PRO A 102 2.77 0.78 14.96
N LEU A 103 2.64 0.03 13.86
CA LEU A 103 2.78 -1.42 13.87
C LEU A 103 4.14 -1.84 13.34
N TYR A 104 4.72 -2.87 13.96
CA TYR A 104 5.89 -3.54 13.39
C TYR A 104 5.47 -4.44 12.24
N LEU A 105 6.29 -4.51 11.20
CA LEU A 105 6.05 -5.38 10.06
C LEU A 105 6.07 -6.86 10.47
N SER A 106 6.88 -7.23 11.47
CA SER A 106 6.82 -8.55 12.10
C SER A 106 5.45 -8.89 12.68
N ASP A 107 4.81 -7.93 13.33
CA ASP A 107 3.52 -8.14 14.00
C ASP A 107 2.40 -8.30 12.96
N ILE A 108 2.45 -7.50 11.88
CA ILE A 108 1.58 -7.70 10.72
C ILE A 108 1.76 -9.11 10.14
N MET A 109 2.99 -9.57 9.94
CA MET A 109 3.26 -10.91 9.42
C MET A 109 2.70 -12.01 10.34
N ALA A 110 2.79 -11.84 11.66
CA ALA A 110 2.19 -12.77 12.63
C ALA A 110 0.66 -12.72 12.57
N ALA A 111 0.07 -11.52 12.50
CA ALA A 111 -1.37 -11.33 12.43
C ALA A 111 -2.00 -11.91 11.15
N LEU A 112 -1.24 -11.93 10.05
CA LEU A 112 -1.67 -12.53 8.79
C LEU A 112 -1.79 -14.06 8.86
N LYS A 113 -1.20 -14.73 9.86
CA LYS A 113 -1.36 -16.19 10.06
C LYS A 113 -2.73 -16.56 10.61
N ILE A 114 -3.46 -15.61 11.19
CA ILE A 114 -4.72 -15.88 11.87
C ILE A 114 -5.80 -16.20 10.83
N ASP A 115 -6.31 -17.43 10.82
CA ASP A 115 -7.52 -17.81 10.11
C ASP A 115 -8.69 -17.73 11.11
N LEU A 116 -9.54 -16.71 10.95
CA LEU A 116 -10.69 -16.48 11.84
C LEU A 116 -11.78 -17.55 11.71
N GLU A 117 -11.92 -18.15 10.54
CA GLU A 117 -12.98 -19.13 10.27
C GLU A 117 -12.61 -20.48 10.87
N LYS A 118 -11.38 -20.92 10.61
CA LYS A 118 -10.86 -22.19 11.15
C LYS A 118 -10.40 -22.08 12.60
N ARG A 119 -10.17 -20.85 13.09
CA ARG A 119 -9.54 -20.58 14.39
C ARG A 119 -8.20 -21.29 14.50
N THR A 120 -7.33 -21.04 13.53
CA THR A 120 -5.98 -21.62 13.46
C THR A 120 -4.95 -20.55 13.14
N LEU A 121 -3.68 -20.86 13.43
CA LEU A 121 -2.54 -20.15 12.85
C LEU A 121 -2.07 -20.98 11.66
N ASP A 122 -2.10 -20.38 10.48
CA ASP A 122 -1.75 -21.03 9.23
C ASP A 122 -0.55 -20.29 8.61
N ASP A 123 0.59 -20.98 8.58
CA ASP A 123 1.83 -20.45 8.02
C ASP A 123 1.83 -20.49 6.48
N ASP A 124 0.93 -21.24 5.85
CA ASP A 124 0.87 -21.38 4.39
C ASP A 124 0.07 -20.25 3.71
N ILE A 125 -0.69 -19.45 4.49
CA ILE A 125 -1.49 -18.31 3.99
C ILE A 125 -0.78 -16.95 4.11
N VAL A 126 0.45 -16.92 4.64
CA VAL A 126 1.24 -15.69 4.76
C VAL A 126 2.28 -15.54 3.65
N PRO A 127 2.74 -14.31 3.36
CA PRO A 127 3.80 -14.10 2.37
C PRO A 127 5.07 -14.82 2.81
N THR A 128 5.77 -15.44 1.84
CA THR A 128 7.04 -16.13 2.09
C THR A 128 8.12 -15.21 2.66
N HIS A 129 8.04 -13.91 2.39
CA HIS A 129 8.95 -12.92 2.92
C HIS A 129 8.28 -11.55 3.06
N LYS A 130 8.73 -10.75 4.04
CA LYS A 130 8.29 -9.36 4.27
C LYS A 130 8.29 -8.51 3.00
N ILE A 131 9.28 -8.71 2.13
CA ILE A 131 9.43 -7.96 0.88
C ILE A 131 8.27 -8.23 -0.11
N VAL A 132 7.75 -9.46 -0.14
CA VAL A 132 6.61 -9.83 -1.00
C VAL A 132 5.35 -9.08 -0.56
N LEU A 133 5.17 -8.92 0.75
CA LEU A 133 4.07 -8.12 1.29
C LEU A 133 4.20 -6.65 0.90
N LEU A 134 5.38 -6.07 1.10
CA LEU A 134 5.64 -4.67 0.77
C LEU A 134 5.45 -4.40 -0.73
N ASP A 135 5.91 -5.30 -1.59
CA ASP A 135 5.74 -5.21 -3.03
C ASP A 135 4.26 -5.30 -3.45
N ALA A 136 3.48 -6.17 -2.81
CA ALA A 136 2.06 -6.31 -3.05
C ALA A 136 1.26 -5.06 -2.61
N CYS A 137 1.58 -4.50 -1.44
CA CYS A 137 0.97 -3.24 -0.98
C CYS A 137 1.43 -2.03 -1.84
N GLY A 138 2.64 -2.11 -2.38
CA GLY A 138 3.23 -1.10 -3.26
C GLY A 138 3.19 0.29 -2.64
N SER A 139 2.73 1.26 -3.42
CA SER A 139 2.70 2.66 -2.98
C SER A 139 1.78 2.89 -1.78
N LEU A 140 0.81 2.02 -1.46
CA LEU A 140 -0.17 2.31 -0.40
C LEU A 140 0.46 2.40 0.99
N VAL A 141 1.62 1.76 1.21
CA VAL A 141 2.28 1.66 2.52
C VAL A 141 3.69 2.23 2.48
N THR A 142 4.26 2.48 3.65
CA THR A 142 5.67 2.82 3.82
C THR A 142 6.23 2.01 4.97
N HIS A 143 7.47 1.55 4.82
CA HIS A 143 8.20 0.76 5.80
C HIS A 143 9.52 1.44 6.13
N TYR A 144 9.75 1.70 7.42
CA TYR A 144 11.04 2.15 7.93
C TYR A 144 11.88 0.93 8.28
N VAL A 145 12.91 0.68 7.48
CA VAL A 145 13.73 -0.54 7.59
C VAL A 145 14.48 -0.60 8.93
N GLU A 146 14.92 0.55 9.44
CA GLU A 146 15.71 0.65 10.67
C GLU A 146 14.90 0.29 11.92
N THR A 147 13.61 0.61 11.94
CA THR A 147 12.72 0.37 13.09
C THR A 147 11.73 -0.76 12.85
N ASP A 148 11.70 -1.33 11.65
CA ASP A 148 10.72 -2.30 11.17
C ASP A 148 9.26 -1.82 11.23
N ILE A 149 9.03 -0.50 11.28
CA ILE A 149 7.67 0.08 11.41
C ILE A 149 7.02 0.20 10.03
N ILE A 150 5.76 -0.22 9.92
CA ILE A 150 4.91 -0.07 8.73
C ILE A 150 3.69 0.79 9.02
N PHE A 151 3.33 1.63 8.06
CA PHE A 151 2.18 2.55 8.13
C PHE A 151 1.63 2.83 6.73
N LEU A 152 0.44 3.43 6.66
CA LEU A 152 -0.08 3.95 5.39
C LEU A 152 0.85 5.05 4.89
N SER A 153 1.21 4.99 3.62
CA SER A 153 2.13 5.93 2.98
C SER A 153 1.74 7.41 3.12
N HIS A 154 0.44 7.68 3.32
CA HIS A 154 -0.10 9.02 3.54
C HIS A 154 -1.50 8.97 4.15
N PHE A 155 -1.91 10.02 4.88
CA PHE A 155 -3.24 10.08 5.51
C PHE A 155 -4.38 9.96 4.49
N SER A 156 -4.20 10.49 3.27
CA SER A 156 -5.20 10.40 2.19
C SER A 156 -5.51 8.95 1.76
N VAL A 157 -4.61 7.99 2.04
CA VAL A 157 -4.91 6.58 1.80
C VAL A 157 -5.99 6.11 2.77
N LYS A 158 -5.90 6.50 4.04
CA LYS A 158 -6.93 6.21 5.05
C LYS A 158 -8.25 6.86 4.62
N GLU A 159 -8.23 8.15 4.28
CA GLU A 159 -9.43 8.87 3.83
C GLU A 159 -10.11 8.18 2.64
N TYR A 160 -9.34 7.72 1.65
CA TYR A 160 -9.88 7.00 0.51
C TYR A 160 -10.50 5.67 0.92
N LEU A 161 -9.82 4.86 1.75
CA LEU A 161 -10.29 3.53 2.19
C LEU A 161 -11.52 3.58 3.11
N THR A 162 -11.77 4.71 3.76
CA THR A 162 -12.95 4.94 4.61
C THR A 162 -14.02 5.79 3.92
N GLY A 163 -13.78 6.25 2.69
CA GLY A 163 -14.67 7.15 1.95
C GLY A 163 -15.81 6.43 1.21
N GLU A 164 -16.83 7.19 0.79
CA GLU A 164 -17.95 6.65 0.01
C GLU A 164 -17.55 6.27 -1.43
N LEU A 165 -16.48 6.86 -1.96
CA LEU A 165 -16.02 6.58 -3.32
C LEU A 165 -15.50 5.15 -3.48
N ILE A 166 -14.61 4.69 -2.59
CA ILE A 166 -14.13 3.30 -2.60
C ILE A 166 -15.31 2.34 -2.36
N ARG A 167 -16.26 2.72 -1.50
CA ARG A 167 -17.44 1.89 -1.21
C ARG A 167 -18.26 1.59 -2.46
N ALA A 168 -18.37 2.56 -3.37
CA ALA A 168 -19.06 2.39 -4.64
C ALA A 168 -18.21 1.66 -5.69
N GLN A 169 -16.91 1.98 -5.81
CA GLN A 169 -16.06 1.51 -6.90
C GLN A 169 -15.42 0.13 -6.65
N LEU A 170 -15.07 -0.15 -5.41
CA LEU A 170 -14.24 -1.25 -4.94
C LEU A 170 -14.63 -1.65 -3.50
N PRO A 171 -15.90 -2.09 -3.27
CA PRO A 171 -16.44 -2.36 -1.94
C PRO A 171 -15.63 -3.37 -1.13
N GLN A 172 -14.88 -4.24 -1.80
CA GLN A 172 -14.00 -5.22 -1.15
C GLN A 172 -12.81 -4.60 -0.40
N TYR A 173 -12.43 -3.34 -0.70
CA TYR A 173 -11.37 -2.61 0.00
C TYR A 173 -11.92 -1.53 0.94
N TYR A 174 -13.24 -1.36 0.99
CA TYR A 174 -13.86 -0.40 1.90
C TYR A 174 -13.76 -0.92 3.33
N ILE A 175 -13.10 -0.14 4.20
CA ILE A 175 -12.85 -0.53 5.60
C ILE A 175 -13.97 -0.04 6.52
N GLY A 176 -14.83 0.88 6.07
CA GLY A 176 -15.92 1.39 6.89
C GLY A 176 -15.47 2.39 7.94
N SER A 177 -16.28 2.53 9.00
CA SER A 177 -15.98 3.43 10.11
C SER A 177 -14.87 2.87 11.01
N GLU A 178 -14.28 3.73 11.84
CA GLU A 178 -13.25 3.31 12.79
C GLU A 178 -13.77 2.24 13.76
N GLU A 179 -15.03 2.30 14.17
CA GLU A 179 -15.63 1.28 15.04
C GLU A 179 -15.65 -0.10 14.40
N TYR A 180 -16.04 -0.18 13.12
CA TYR A 180 -16.05 -1.45 12.40
C TYR A 180 -14.62 -2.01 12.25
N ALA A 181 -13.65 -1.14 11.94
CA ALA A 181 -12.26 -1.54 11.79
C ALA A 181 -11.67 -2.04 13.12
N HIS A 182 -11.97 -1.37 14.24
CA HIS A 182 -11.57 -1.81 15.58
C HIS A 182 -12.23 -3.13 15.99
N GLU A 183 -13.51 -3.36 15.63
CA GLU A 183 -14.19 -4.63 15.88
C GLU A 183 -13.48 -5.79 15.18
N GLN A 184 -13.11 -5.63 13.89
CA GLN A 184 -12.36 -6.66 13.16
C GLN A 184 -11.00 -6.94 13.81
N LEU A 185 -10.29 -5.89 14.23
CA LEU A 185 -9.03 -6.01 14.93
C LEU A 185 -9.17 -6.79 16.25
N ALA A 186 -10.17 -6.43 17.06
CA ALA A 186 -10.44 -7.07 18.34
C ALA A 186 -10.72 -8.56 18.16
N ARG A 187 -11.49 -8.94 17.15
CA ARG A 187 -11.76 -10.35 16.82
C ARG A 187 -10.49 -11.12 16.46
N LEU A 188 -9.60 -10.52 15.67
CA LEU A 188 -8.30 -11.11 15.33
C LEU A 188 -7.42 -11.28 16.57
N CYS A 189 -7.30 -10.25 17.40
CA CYS A 189 -6.53 -10.31 18.64
C CYS A 189 -7.05 -11.39 19.60
N ILE A 190 -8.38 -11.47 19.80
CA ILE A 190 -9.01 -12.49 20.64
C ILE A 190 -8.75 -13.89 20.09
N CYS A 191 -8.88 -14.07 18.77
CA CYS A 191 -8.58 -15.35 18.12
C CYS A 191 -7.12 -15.74 18.37
N TYR A 192 -6.17 -14.83 18.12
CA TYR A 192 -4.76 -15.06 18.38
C TYR A 192 -4.50 -15.47 19.83
N MET A 193 -4.96 -14.68 20.80
CA MET A 193 -4.78 -14.97 22.23
C MET A 193 -5.36 -16.32 22.65
N SER A 194 -6.46 -16.76 22.01
CA SER A 194 -7.04 -18.08 22.28
C SER A 194 -6.21 -19.25 21.74
N LEU A 195 -5.30 -19.00 20.80
CA LEU A 195 -4.49 -20.02 20.12
C LEU A 195 -3.08 -20.15 20.67
N VAL A 196 -2.47 -19.06 21.16
CA VAL A 196 -1.07 -19.08 21.62
C VAL A 196 -0.92 -19.51 23.09
N GLY A 197 -2.01 -19.86 23.77
CA GLY A 197 -2.00 -20.19 25.19
C GLY A 197 -1.63 -19.00 26.08
N PRO A 198 -1.64 -19.16 27.41
CA PRO A 198 -1.26 -18.10 28.31
C PRO A 198 0.25 -17.80 28.20
N LEU A 199 0.60 -16.52 27.97
CA LEU A 199 1.99 -16.05 27.86
C LEU A 199 2.85 -16.31 29.12
N TRP A 200 2.27 -16.76 30.23
CA TRP A 200 2.96 -17.02 31.51
C TRP A 200 3.40 -18.47 31.72
N GLU A 201 3.07 -19.41 30.82
CA GLU A 201 3.57 -20.81 30.92
C GLU A 201 4.98 -20.98 30.33
N SER A 202 5.57 -19.91 29.78
CA SER A 202 6.88 -19.92 29.10
C SER A 202 8.03 -19.31 29.93
N VAL A 203 7.85 -19.11 31.24
CA VAL A 203 8.88 -18.56 32.16
C VAL A 203 9.19 -19.53 33.29
#